data_AF-A0A6H0XZ92-F1
#
_entry.id   AF-A0A6H0XZ92-F1
#
_cell.length_a   1.000
_cell.length_b   1.000
_cell.length_c   1.000
_cell.angle_alpha   90.00
_cell.angle_beta   90.00
_cell.angle_gamma   90.00
#
_symmetry.space_group_name_H-M   'P 1'
#
loop_
_entity.id
_entity.type
_entity.pdbx_description
1 polymer ?
#
loop_
_entity_poly.entity_id
_entity_poly.type
_entity_poly.pdbx_seq_one_letter_code
_entity_poly.pdbx_strand_id
1 'polypeptide(L)'
;MSSNAASSSTAGPQSNSSSPRDDWTNVTDPNERRKIQNRVAQRKFRDKAKQERLNNERREENERRAGAAYTPPRPEELDEGYVTGPPWGSISLKHIIKTGQQKEKRSASSLGLNLLDRYARHTPAWPAFRPLSGVVESSASIDTDTGMTDER
;
A
#
# COMPACT_ATOMS: atom_id res chain seq x y z
N MET A 1 -50.18 -18.92 24.24
CA MET A 1 -49.04 -19.62 23.63
C MET A 1 -47.84 -18.68 23.70
N SER A 2 -46.81 -19.08 24.42
CA SER A 2 -45.60 -18.30 24.68
C SER A 2 -44.59 -18.55 23.56
N SER A 3 -43.91 -17.51 23.09
CA SER A 3 -42.64 -17.66 22.39
C SER A 3 -41.82 -16.37 22.45
N ASN A 4 -40.82 -16.42 23.32
CA ASN A 4 -39.60 -15.60 23.37
C ASN A 4 -38.89 -15.56 22.00
N ALA A 5 -38.24 -14.43 21.73
CA ALA A 5 -36.91 -14.25 21.11
C ALA A 5 -36.87 -12.85 20.48
N ALA A 6 -35.81 -12.06 20.53
CA ALA A 6 -34.55 -12.12 21.25
C ALA A 6 -34.10 -10.65 21.29
N SER A 7 -33.82 -10.13 22.48
CA SER A 7 -33.13 -8.85 22.64
C SER A 7 -31.79 -8.93 21.92
N SER A 8 -31.66 -8.23 20.79
CA SER A 8 -30.39 -8.06 20.10
C SER A 8 -29.45 -7.27 21.01
N SER A 9 -28.64 -7.98 21.79
CA SER A 9 -27.50 -7.42 22.47
C SER A 9 -26.50 -7.00 21.40
N THR A 10 -26.55 -5.71 21.03
CA THR A 10 -25.55 -5.03 20.21
C THR A 10 -24.28 -4.87 21.04
N ALA A 11 -23.61 -5.99 21.33
CA ALA A 11 -22.25 -5.97 21.86
C ALA A 11 -21.32 -5.67 20.69
N GLY A 12 -21.05 -4.38 20.46
CA GLY A 12 -19.97 -3.95 19.58
C GLY A 12 -18.66 -4.59 20.03
N PRO A 13 -17.74 -4.94 19.12
CA PRO A 13 -16.47 -5.50 19.49
C PRO A 13 -15.68 -4.42 20.26
N GLN A 14 -15.54 -4.57 21.57
CA GLN A 14 -14.56 -3.82 22.36
C GLN A 14 -13.16 -4.30 21.93
N SER A 15 -12.69 -3.83 20.78
CA SER A 15 -11.47 -4.29 20.11
C SER A 15 -10.19 -3.64 20.66
N ASN A 16 -10.10 -3.44 21.98
CA ASN A 16 -8.88 -2.95 22.61
C ASN A 16 -8.54 -3.65 23.93
N SER A 17 -9.20 -4.77 24.24
CA SER A 17 -8.63 -5.70 25.21
C SER A 17 -7.62 -6.57 24.47
N SER A 18 -6.34 -6.23 24.58
CA SER A 18 -5.32 -7.27 24.49
C SER A 18 -5.77 -8.41 25.39
N SER A 19 -5.78 -9.64 24.87
CA SER A 19 -6.09 -10.80 25.70
C SER A 19 -5.22 -10.71 26.96
N PRO A 20 -5.74 -10.96 28.18
CA PRO A 20 -4.93 -10.91 29.40
C PRO A 20 -3.66 -11.77 29.33
N ARG A 21 -3.66 -12.77 28.42
CA ARG A 21 -2.50 -13.61 28.14
C ARG A 21 -1.40 -12.85 27.39
N ASP A 22 -1.75 -11.92 26.50
CA ASP A 22 -0.86 -11.17 25.61
C ASP A 22 -0.27 -9.90 26.28
N ASP A 23 -0.66 -9.62 27.52
CA ASP A 23 -0.19 -8.48 28.31
C ASP A 23 1.17 -8.76 28.95
N TRP A 24 2.24 -8.46 28.23
CA TRP A 24 3.62 -8.61 28.70
C TRP A 24 4.10 -7.47 29.61
N THR A 25 3.31 -6.41 29.81
CA THR A 25 3.69 -5.22 30.59
C THR A 25 3.66 -5.44 32.09
N ASN A 26 2.85 -6.39 32.57
CA ASN A 26 2.65 -6.67 34.00
C ASN A 26 3.39 -7.94 34.47
N VAL A 27 4.28 -8.49 33.64
CA VAL A 27 5.02 -9.73 33.94
C VAL A 27 6.38 -9.40 34.53
N THR A 28 6.60 -9.84 35.77
CA THR A 28 7.84 -9.62 36.53
C THR A 28 9.01 -10.46 35.98
N ASP A 29 8.73 -11.69 35.54
CA ASP A 29 9.76 -12.62 35.08
C ASP A 29 10.20 -12.34 33.62
N PRO A 30 11.51 -12.11 33.35
CA PRO A 30 11.99 -11.79 32.01
C PRO A 30 11.75 -12.89 30.96
N ASN A 31 11.88 -14.15 31.36
CA ASN A 31 11.67 -15.29 30.47
C ASN A 31 10.21 -15.43 30.05
N GLU A 32 9.27 -15.22 30.98
CA GLU A 32 7.85 -15.26 30.68
C GLU A 32 7.43 -14.10 29.79
N ARG A 33 7.92 -12.89 30.08
CA ARG A 33 7.74 -11.72 29.22
C ARG A 33 8.20 -11.98 27.79
N ARG A 34 9.37 -12.63 27.62
CA ARG A 34 9.91 -12.97 26.29
C ARG A 34 9.02 -13.96 25.53
N LYS A 35 8.46 -14.97 26.21
CA LYS A 35 7.50 -15.92 25.61
C LYS A 35 6.25 -15.21 25.10
N ILE A 36 5.70 -14.28 25.89
CA ILE A 36 4.51 -13.50 25.50
C ILE A 36 4.82 -12.61 24.30
N GLN A 37 5.95 -11.89 24.33
CA GLN A 37 6.40 -11.07 23.20
C GLN A 37 6.52 -11.89 21.91
N ASN A 38 7.18 -13.05 21.96
CA ASN A 38 7.32 -13.92 20.79
C ASN A 38 5.97 -14.40 20.26
N ARG A 39 5.03 -14.73 21.15
CA ARG A 39 3.66 -15.11 20.73
C ARG A 39 2.96 -13.96 19.99
N VAL A 40 3.02 -12.75 20.55
CA VAL A 40 2.41 -11.56 19.93
C VAL A 40 3.09 -11.21 18.61
N ALA A 41 4.42 -11.25 18.56
CA ALA A 41 5.19 -11.02 17.34
C ALA A 41 4.82 -12.03 16.25
N GLN A 42 4.73 -13.32 16.60
CA GLN A 42 4.36 -14.37 15.66
C GLN A 42 2.94 -14.19 15.13
N ARG A 43 1.98 -13.83 16.00
CA ARG A 43 0.61 -13.51 15.59
C ARG A 43 0.61 -12.35 14.59
N LYS A 44 1.24 -11.23 14.94
CA LYS A 44 1.34 -10.05 14.06
C LYS A 44 2.04 -10.37 12.73
N PHE A 45 3.07 -11.20 12.75
CA PHE A 45 3.77 -11.63 11.53
C PHE A 45 2.82 -12.39 10.59
N ARG A 46 2.08 -13.38 11.13
CA ARG A 46 1.11 -14.17 10.35
C ARG A 46 -0.04 -13.30 9.85
N ASP A 47 -0.53 -12.40 10.69
CA ASP A 47 -1.60 -11.47 10.33
C ASP A 47 -1.14 -10.51 9.23
N LYS A 48 0.09 -9.99 9.31
CA LYS A 48 0.68 -9.14 8.26
C LYS A 48 0.84 -9.91 6.95
N ALA A 49 1.37 -11.13 6.98
CA ALA A 49 1.51 -11.96 5.79
C ALA A 49 0.16 -12.27 5.11
N LYS A 50 -0.87 -12.56 5.92
CA LYS A 50 -2.24 -12.75 5.41
C LYS A 50 -2.80 -11.46 4.82
N GLN A 51 -2.61 -10.33 5.51
CA GLN A 51 -3.10 -9.02 5.07
C GLN A 51 -2.42 -8.57 3.78
N GLU A 52 -1.13 -8.85 3.62
CA GLU A 52 -0.38 -8.56 2.41
C GLU A 52 -0.91 -9.34 1.21
N ARG A 53 -1.15 -10.65 1.39
CA ARG A 53 -1.81 -11.47 0.36
C ARG A 53 -3.16 -10.89 -0.05
N LEU A 54 -4.02 -10.55 0.92
CA LEU A 54 -5.35 -9.97 0.65
C LEU A 54 -5.28 -8.56 0.03
N ASN A 55 -4.24 -7.78 0.35
CA ASN A 55 -4.03 -6.47 -0.25
C ASN A 55 -3.60 -6.63 -1.71
N ASN A 56 -2.67 -7.54 -1.98
CA ASN A 56 -2.22 -7.83 -3.33
C ASN A 56 -3.38 -8.31 -4.22
N GLU A 57 -4.21 -9.23 -3.75
CA GLU A 57 -5.41 -9.68 -4.47
C GLU A 57 -6.39 -8.52 -4.76
N ARG A 58 -6.63 -7.66 -3.77
CA ARG A 58 -7.44 -6.44 -3.98
C ARG A 58 -6.81 -5.49 -4.98
N ARG A 59 -5.48 -5.37 -4.98
CA ARG A 59 -4.74 -4.50 -5.90
C ARG A 59 -4.84 -5.03 -7.33
N GLU A 60 -4.64 -6.32 -7.54
CA GLU A 60 -4.79 -6.99 -8.83
C GLU A 60 -6.21 -6.85 -9.38
N GLU A 61 -7.22 -7.10 -8.53
CA GLU A 61 -8.61 -6.95 -8.94
C GLU A 61 -8.97 -5.49 -9.23
N ASN A 62 -8.41 -4.55 -8.47
CA ASN A 62 -8.54 -3.14 -8.76
C ASN A 62 -7.84 -2.77 -10.06
N GLU A 63 -6.63 -3.23 -10.34
CA GLU A 63 -5.94 -3.00 -11.62
C GLU A 63 -6.77 -3.54 -12.80
N ARG A 64 -7.34 -4.75 -12.65
CA ARG A 64 -8.23 -5.35 -13.66
C ARG A 64 -9.48 -4.51 -13.92
N ARG A 65 -10.09 -3.93 -12.88
CA ARG A 65 -11.30 -3.10 -13.00
C ARG A 65 -11.00 -1.63 -13.36
N ALA A 66 -9.84 -1.11 -12.95
CA ALA A 66 -9.47 0.29 -13.06
C ALA A 66 -8.84 0.66 -14.41
N GLY A 67 -8.59 -0.31 -15.29
CA GLY A 67 -7.99 -0.09 -16.61
C GLY A 67 -8.68 0.98 -17.49
N ALA A 68 -9.93 1.35 -17.17
CA ALA A 68 -10.61 2.51 -17.78
C ALA A 68 -11.41 3.37 -16.78
N ALA A 69 -11.36 3.09 -15.48
CA ALA A 69 -12.27 3.71 -14.49
C ALA A 69 -11.94 5.18 -14.19
N TYR A 70 -10.67 5.57 -14.33
CA TYR A 70 -10.19 6.95 -14.10
C TYR A 70 -9.83 7.69 -15.39
N THR A 71 -9.97 7.06 -16.55
CA THR A 71 -9.72 7.71 -17.83
C THR A 71 -10.97 8.49 -18.22
N PRO A 72 -10.93 9.85 -18.24
CA PRO A 72 -12.09 10.62 -18.67
C PRO A 72 -12.42 10.26 -20.12
N PRO A 73 -13.71 10.08 -20.47
CA PRO A 73 -14.12 9.70 -21.81
C PRO A 73 -13.64 10.74 -22.82
N ARG A 74 -13.26 10.29 -24.02
CA ARG A 74 -12.85 11.23 -25.07
C ARG A 74 -14.07 12.02 -25.55
N PRO A 75 -13.91 13.30 -25.93
CA PRO A 75 -15.04 14.11 -26.40
C PRO A 75 -15.70 13.55 -27.68
N GLU A 76 -15.03 12.65 -28.41
CA GLU A 76 -15.54 11.95 -29.60
C GLU A 76 -16.38 10.71 -29.26
N GLU A 77 -16.19 10.13 -28.08
CA GLU A 77 -16.92 8.94 -27.59
C GLU A 77 -18.28 9.30 -26.98
N LEU A 78 -18.49 10.59 -26.66
CA LEU A 78 -19.74 11.09 -26.12
C LEU A 78 -20.69 11.42 -27.27
N ASP A 79 -21.70 10.57 -27.45
CA ASP A 79 -22.81 10.82 -28.35
C ASP A 79 -23.56 12.09 -27.91
N GLU A 80 -23.83 13.00 -28.85
CA GLU A 80 -24.63 14.21 -28.62
C GLU A 80 -26.14 13.89 -28.67
N GLY A 81 -26.48 12.60 -28.53
CA GLY A 81 -27.81 12.04 -28.57
C GLY A 81 -28.74 12.68 -27.55
N TYR A 82 -29.50 13.66 -28.07
CA TYR A 82 -30.73 14.24 -27.54
C TYR A 82 -30.78 14.47 -26.04
N VAL A 83 -30.69 15.76 -25.72
CA VAL A 83 -31.14 16.43 -24.50
C VAL A 83 -32.55 15.95 -24.11
N THR A 84 -32.66 14.82 -23.42
CA THR A 84 -33.70 14.59 -22.42
C THR A 84 -33.28 15.39 -21.21
N GLY A 85 -33.51 16.69 -21.30
CA GLY A 85 -33.20 17.66 -20.26
C GLY A 85 -34.33 18.66 -20.14
N PRO A 86 -34.35 19.46 -19.07
CA PRO A 86 -35.28 20.57 -18.93
C PRO A 86 -35.32 21.45 -20.20
N PRO A 87 -36.44 22.13 -20.50
CA PRO A 87 -36.63 22.86 -21.76
C PRO A 87 -35.65 24.01 -22.00
N TRP A 88 -34.83 24.35 -21.01
CA TRP A 88 -33.74 25.33 -21.13
C TRP A 88 -32.40 24.73 -21.60
N GLY A 89 -32.38 23.43 -21.91
CA GLY A 89 -31.19 22.72 -22.40
C GLY A 89 -30.36 22.12 -21.26
N SER A 90 -29.79 20.93 -21.49
CA SER A 90 -28.81 20.33 -20.58
C SER A 90 -27.40 20.88 -20.82
N ILE A 91 -26.55 20.79 -19.82
CA ILE A 91 -25.13 21.16 -19.91
C ILE A 91 -24.40 20.22 -20.89
N SER A 92 -23.59 20.76 -21.81
CA SER A 92 -22.79 19.97 -22.76
C SER A 92 -21.49 19.48 -22.12
N LEU A 93 -21.47 18.21 -21.69
CA LEU A 93 -20.28 17.55 -21.15
C LEU A 93 -19.13 17.49 -22.17
N LYS A 94 -19.44 17.29 -23.46
CA LYS A 94 -18.45 17.29 -24.54
C LYS A 94 -17.67 18.61 -24.60
N HIS A 95 -18.35 19.75 -24.45
CA HIS A 95 -17.71 21.06 -24.41
C HIS A 95 -16.83 21.22 -23.16
N ILE A 96 -17.33 20.81 -22.00
CA ILE A 96 -16.59 20.88 -20.72
C ILE A 96 -15.30 20.05 -20.78
N ILE A 97 -15.40 18.83 -21.28
CA ILE A 97 -14.24 17.91 -21.37
C ILE A 97 -13.24 18.42 -22.42
N LYS A 98 -13.70 18.89 -23.59
CA LYS A 98 -12.84 19.45 -24.64
C LYS A 98 -12.07 20.68 -24.16
N THR A 99 -12.76 21.60 -23.47
CA THR A 99 -12.13 22.82 -22.93
C THR A 99 -11.14 22.50 -21.80
N GLY A 100 -11.46 21.53 -20.95
CA GLY A 100 -10.54 21.01 -19.92
C GLY A 100 -9.23 20.47 -20.52
N GLN A 101 -9.30 19.58 -21.51
CA GLN A 101 -8.12 19.03 -22.17
C GLN A 101 -7.27 20.11 -22.87
N GLN A 102 -7.90 21.11 -23.49
CA GLN A 102 -7.17 22.20 -24.14
C GLN A 102 -6.40 23.05 -23.12
N LYS A 103 -7.00 23.29 -21.94
CA LYS A 103 -6.34 24.02 -20.85
C LYS A 103 -5.19 23.20 -20.25
N GLU A 104 -5.40 21.92 -20.02
CA GLU A 104 -4.36 21.02 -19.49
C GLU A 104 -3.15 20.93 -20.41
N LYS A 105 -3.34 20.76 -21.72
CA LYS A 105 -2.22 20.75 -22.69
C LYS A 105 -1.42 22.04 -22.68
N ARG A 106 -2.08 23.19 -22.51
CA ARG A 106 -1.43 24.52 -22.40
C ARG A 106 -0.67 24.66 -21.08
N SER A 107 -1.21 24.12 -19.98
CA SER A 107 -0.58 24.17 -18.66
C SER A 107 0.57 23.17 -18.51
N ALA A 108 0.47 21.98 -19.09
CA ALA A 108 1.51 20.95 -19.08
C ALA A 108 2.77 21.40 -19.85
N SER A 109 2.61 22.17 -20.92
CA SER A 109 3.74 22.83 -21.59
C SER A 109 4.36 23.98 -20.79
N SER A 110 3.60 24.56 -19.85
CA SER A 110 4.00 25.74 -19.07
C SER A 110 4.68 25.40 -17.74
N LEU A 111 4.51 24.18 -17.22
CA LEU A 111 5.08 23.76 -15.94
C LEU A 111 5.99 22.55 -16.18
N GLY A 112 7.29 22.82 -16.30
CA GLY A 112 8.32 21.83 -16.64
C GLY A 112 8.38 20.63 -15.70
N LEU A 113 7.68 19.54 -16.05
CA LEU A 113 7.85 18.21 -15.50
C LEU A 113 9.16 17.54 -15.98
N ASN A 114 10.29 18.25 -15.85
CA ASN A 114 11.64 17.75 -16.09
C ASN A 114 12.51 17.79 -14.81
N LEU A 115 11.94 18.16 -13.66
CA LEU A 115 12.70 18.35 -12.42
C LEU A 115 12.62 17.16 -11.45
N LEU A 116 11.53 16.38 -11.49
CA LEU A 116 11.35 15.22 -10.62
C LEU A 116 12.17 13.99 -11.09
N ASP A 117 12.47 13.91 -12.38
CA ASP A 117 13.20 12.79 -13.00
C ASP A 117 14.70 12.77 -12.67
N ARG A 118 15.28 13.92 -12.29
CA ARG A 118 16.69 14.03 -11.88
C ARG A 118 16.94 13.66 -10.41
N TYR A 119 15.97 13.88 -9.53
CA TYR A 119 16.12 13.56 -8.10
C TYR A 119 15.84 12.09 -7.77
N ALA A 120 15.07 11.39 -8.61
CA ALA A 120 14.70 10.00 -8.35
C ALA A 120 15.82 8.98 -8.58
N ARG A 121 16.86 9.32 -9.37
CA ARG A 121 17.88 8.34 -9.81
C ARG A 121 19.16 8.31 -8.98
N HIS A 122 19.44 9.33 -8.16
CA HIS A 122 20.73 9.44 -7.50
C HIS A 122 20.61 9.70 -6.00
N THR A 123 20.73 8.60 -5.26
CA THR A 123 21.19 8.48 -3.86
C THR A 123 20.14 8.69 -2.75
N PRO A 124 19.72 7.63 -2.03
CA PRO A 124 18.91 7.78 -0.83
C PRO A 124 19.72 8.47 0.29
N ALA A 125 19.13 9.48 0.93
CA ALA A 125 19.74 10.36 1.95
C ALA A 125 20.06 9.69 3.31
N TRP A 126 20.10 8.36 3.37
CA TRP A 126 20.29 7.61 4.62
C TRP A 126 21.74 7.26 5.01
N PRO A 127 22.85 7.58 4.26
CA PRO A 127 24.19 7.26 4.76
C PRO A 127 24.69 8.23 5.86
N ALA A 128 23.92 9.26 6.23
CA ALA A 128 24.33 10.28 7.20
C ALA A 128 24.31 9.85 8.68
N PHE A 129 23.83 8.64 9.01
CA PHE A 129 23.75 8.13 10.39
C PHE A 129 24.67 6.91 10.63
N ARG A 130 25.96 7.02 10.27
CA ARG A 130 26.99 6.11 10.79
C ARG A 130 27.76 6.81 11.91
N PRO A 131 27.62 6.41 13.19
CA PRO A 131 28.56 6.85 14.21
C PRO A 131 29.93 6.22 13.94
N LEU A 132 30.98 7.04 13.90
CA LEU A 132 32.37 6.58 13.81
C LEU A 132 32.73 5.82 15.10
N SER A 133 32.80 4.49 15.03
CA SER A 133 33.58 3.69 15.96
C SER A 133 34.65 2.95 15.17
N GLY A 134 35.90 3.37 15.35
CA GLY A 134 37.06 2.74 14.74
C GLY A 134 37.18 1.28 15.18
N VAL A 135 37.36 0.40 14.20
CA VAL A 135 37.83 -0.97 14.42
C VAL A 135 38.84 -1.28 13.33
N VAL A 136 40.00 -1.72 13.81
CA VAL A 136 41.20 -2.18 13.11
C VAL A 136 40.87 -3.19 12.02
N GLU A 137 41.42 -2.95 10.84
CA GLU A 137 41.44 -3.84 9.69
C GLU A 137 42.46 -4.97 9.96
N SER A 138 41.98 -6.19 10.20
CA SER A 138 42.76 -7.41 10.04
C SER A 138 42.26 -8.12 8.79
N SER A 139 43.08 -8.03 7.74
CA SER A 139 42.95 -8.78 6.50
C SER A 139 43.15 -10.26 6.77
N ALA A 140 42.08 -11.05 6.63
CA ALA A 140 42.16 -12.51 6.53
C ALA A 140 41.81 -12.89 5.10
N SER A 141 42.86 -13.20 4.31
CA SER A 141 42.75 -13.93 3.04
C SER A 141 42.08 -15.28 3.28
N ILE A 142 41.06 -15.58 2.50
CA ILE A 142 40.51 -16.93 2.35
C ILE A 142 40.58 -17.29 0.86
N ASP A 143 41.70 -17.88 0.48
CA ASP A 143 41.80 -18.70 -0.72
C ASP A 143 41.00 -19.98 -0.47
N THR A 144 40.03 -20.27 -1.33
CA THR A 144 39.50 -21.63 -1.48
C THR A 144 39.48 -21.96 -2.97
N ASP A 145 40.66 -22.37 -3.44
CA ASP A 145 40.81 -23.30 -4.54
C ASP A 145 40.30 -24.68 -4.08
N THR A 146 39.29 -25.22 -4.76
CA THR A 146 39.03 -26.66 -4.80
C THR A 146 38.25 -26.95 -6.07
N GLY A 147 39.01 -27.26 -7.13
CA GLY A 147 38.47 -27.96 -8.29
C GLY A 147 37.96 -29.34 -7.90
N MET A 148 36.74 -29.68 -8.34
CA MET A 148 36.24 -31.04 -8.33
C MET A 148 35.74 -31.36 -9.74
N THR A 149 36.37 -32.37 -10.32
CA THR A 149 36.30 -32.86 -11.69
C THR A 149 34.93 -33.45 -12.05
N ASP A 150 34.46 -33.10 -13.25
CA ASP A 150 33.43 -33.82 -14.00
C ASP A 150 33.98 -35.19 -14.47
N GLU A 151 33.35 -36.28 -14.06
CA GLU A 151 33.51 -37.60 -14.68
C GLU A 151 32.15 -38.34 -14.66
N ARG A 152 31.58 -38.45 -15.88
CA ARG A 152 30.61 -39.43 -16.41
C ARG A 152 29.16 -39.50 -15.91
#